data_AF-A0A2I0J5D6-F1
#
_entry.id   AF-A0A2I0J5D6-F1
#
_cell.length_a   1.000
_cell.length_b   1.000
_cell.length_c   1.000
_cell.angle_alpha   90.00
_cell.angle_beta   90.00
_cell.angle_gamma   90.00
#
_symmetry.space_group_name_H-M   'P 1'
#
loop_
_entity.id
_entity.type
_entity.pdbx_description
1 polymer ?
#
loop_
_entity_poly.entity_id
_entity_poly.type
_entity_poly.pdbx_seq_one_letter_code
_entity_poly.pdbx_strand_id
1 'polypeptide(L)'
;MVFKAKEDYWGSGSDQAMMRVVETVIDDLRARGVTVKILNITQLSEYRKEAHPTIYRKQWVPLKEEQLANPMSYADCYHWCLPGVPDVWNELLYAHIFKNWVPKLEENV
;
A
#
# COMPACT_ATOMS: atom_id res chain seq x y z
N MET A 1 -13.02 -15.38 8.06
CA MET A 1 -13.78 -14.17 7.67
C MET A 1 -13.21 -13.72 6.32
N VAL A 2 -13.91 -14.00 5.22
CA VAL A 2 -13.49 -13.54 3.88
C VAL A 2 -14.30 -12.30 3.59
N PHE A 3 -13.65 -11.13 3.53
CA PHE A 3 -14.31 -9.90 3.13
C PHE A 3 -14.67 -10.02 1.65
N LYS A 4 -15.97 -9.93 1.34
CA LYS A 4 -16.44 -9.82 -0.05
C LYS A 4 -16.10 -8.42 -0.55
N ALA A 5 -14.95 -8.29 -1.19
CA ALA A 5 -14.65 -7.17 -2.06
C ALA A 5 -15.63 -7.18 -3.24
N LYS A 6 -16.20 -6.02 -3.61
CA LYS A 6 -16.91 -5.88 -4.88
C LYS A 6 -15.86 -5.97 -6.00
N GLU A 7 -16.11 -6.79 -7.03
CA GLU A 7 -15.13 -7.06 -8.10
C GLU A 7 -14.58 -5.79 -8.79
N ASP A 8 -15.36 -4.69 -8.78
CA ASP A 8 -14.99 -3.39 -9.38
C ASP A 8 -14.80 -2.26 -8.35
N TYR A 9 -14.45 -2.59 -7.11
CA TYR A 9 -14.23 -1.54 -6.12
C TYR A 9 -12.94 -0.75 -6.41
N TRP A 10 -13.10 0.58 -6.40
CA TRP A 10 -12.02 1.56 -6.38
C TRP A 10 -12.29 2.57 -5.27
N GLY A 11 -11.27 2.83 -4.46
CA GLY A 11 -11.30 3.80 -3.38
C GLY A 11 -11.25 5.23 -3.91
N SER A 12 -11.85 6.16 -3.17
CA SER A 12 -11.79 7.59 -3.46
C SER A 12 -10.44 8.22 -3.09
N GLY A 13 -9.53 7.46 -2.47
CA GLY A 13 -8.23 7.95 -2.00
C GLY A 13 -7.13 7.93 -3.06
N SER A 14 -7.31 7.18 -4.15
CA SER A 14 -6.29 7.00 -5.19
C SER A 14 -6.62 7.75 -6.47
N ASP A 15 -5.66 8.53 -6.97
CA ASP A 15 -5.75 9.22 -8.26
C ASP A 15 -5.26 8.32 -9.41
N GLN A 16 -6.19 7.78 -10.18
CA GLN A 16 -5.90 6.94 -11.35
C GLN A 16 -5.19 7.70 -12.47
N ALA A 17 -5.40 9.01 -12.62
CA ALA A 17 -4.67 9.79 -13.61
C ALA A 17 -3.18 9.85 -13.25
N MET A 18 -2.86 10.07 -11.98
CA MET A 18 -1.48 10.03 -11.50
C MET A 18 -0.84 8.65 -11.69
N MET A 19 -1.57 7.56 -11.43
CA MET A 19 -1.05 6.20 -11.66
C MET A 19 -0.69 5.96 -13.14
N ARG A 20 -1.52 6.42 -14.08
CA ARG A 20 -1.23 6.33 -15.53
C ARG A 20 0.01 7.14 -15.92
N VAL A 21 0.25 8.29 -15.27
CA VAL A 21 1.48 9.07 -15.48
C VAL A 21 2.71 8.28 -15.01
N VAL A 22 2.63 7.61 -13.85
CA VAL A 22 3.72 6.76 -13.35
C VAL A 22 4.05 5.63 -14.33
N GLU A 23 3.02 4.96 -14.89
CA GLU A 23 3.20 3.93 -15.92
C GLU A 23 3.90 4.49 -17.17
N THR A 24 3.45 5.66 -17.65
CA THR A 24 4.03 6.33 -18.82
C THR A 24 5.52 6.67 -18.60
N VAL A 25 5.86 7.21 -17.43
CA VAL A 25 7.26 7.55 -17.09
C VAL A 25 8.12 6.29 -17.03
N ILE A 26 7.58 5.18 -16.52
CA ILE A 26 8.32 3.92 -16.45
C ILE A 26 8.57 3.32 -17.82
N ASP A 27 7.63 3.46 -18.75
CA ASP A 27 7.82 3.05 -20.14
C ASP A 27 8.88 3.92 -20.86
N ASP A 28 8.92 5.24 -20.61
CA ASP A 28 9.99 6.12 -21.11
C ASP A 28 11.37 5.70 -20.57
N LEU A 29 11.46 5.44 -19.26
CA LEU A 29 12.68 4.94 -18.63
C LEU A 29 13.13 3.61 -19.26
N ARG A 30 12.20 2.71 -19.55
CA ARG A 30 12.49 1.44 -20.24
C ARG A 30 13.04 1.68 -21.64
N ALA A 31 12.47 2.59 -22.41
CA ALA A 31 12.97 2.96 -23.74
C ALA A 31 14.42 3.52 -23.68
N ARG A 32 14.80 4.11 -22.55
CA ARG A 32 16.15 4.63 -22.28
C ARG A 32 17.09 3.61 -21.65
N GLY A 33 16.69 2.35 -21.53
CA GLY A 33 17.50 1.24 -20.99
C GLY A 33 17.44 1.06 -19.47
N VAL A 34 16.58 1.81 -18.76
CA VAL A 34 16.40 1.68 -17.31
C VAL A 34 15.19 0.79 -17.02
N THR A 35 15.41 -0.37 -16.40
CA THR A 35 14.31 -1.29 -16.05
C THR A 35 13.81 -1.04 -14.63
N VAL A 36 12.57 -0.56 -14.52
CA VAL A 36 11.84 -0.41 -13.26
C VAL A 36 10.69 -1.41 -13.22
N LYS A 37 10.51 -2.09 -12.09
CA LYS A 37 9.36 -2.95 -11.82
C LYS A 37 8.51 -2.33 -10.73
N ILE A 38 7.24 -2.06 -11.04
CA ILE A 38 6.28 -1.49 -10.09
C ILE A 38 5.73 -2.60 -9.22
N LEU A 39 5.75 -2.37 -7.91
CA LEU A 39 4.94 -3.14 -6.98
C LEU A 39 3.57 -2.46 -6.86
N ASN A 40 2.58 -2.92 -7.63
CA ASN A 40 1.24 -2.33 -7.63
C ASN A 40 0.45 -2.79 -6.39
N ILE A 41 0.53 -1.99 -5.34
CA ILE A 41 -0.15 -2.21 -4.05
C ILE A 41 -1.41 -1.38 -3.89
N THR A 42 -1.80 -0.56 -4.87
CA THR A 42 -2.85 0.44 -4.68
C THR A 42 -4.20 -0.21 -4.40
N GLN A 43 -4.71 -1.00 -5.34
CA GLN A 43 -6.06 -1.58 -5.23
C GLN A 43 -6.18 -2.53 -4.03
N LEU A 44 -5.16 -3.36 -3.76
CA LEU A 44 -5.17 -4.24 -2.59
C LEU A 44 -5.23 -3.45 -1.27
N SER A 45 -4.57 -2.28 -1.22
CA SER A 45 -4.56 -1.44 -0.02
C SER A 45 -5.87 -0.68 0.15
N GLU A 46 -6.56 -0.32 -0.94
CA GLU A 46 -7.85 0.36 -0.86
C GLU A 46 -8.96 -0.48 -0.24
N TYR A 47 -8.83 -1.81 -0.26
CA TYR A 47 -9.73 -2.72 0.46
C TYR A 47 -9.56 -2.67 1.98
N ARG A 48 -8.46 -2.10 2.48
CA ARG A 48 -8.02 -2.24 3.88
C ARG A 48 -8.27 -1.00 4.73
N LYS A 49 -9.41 -0.32 4.55
CA LYS A 49 -9.76 0.91 5.30
C LYS A 49 -9.72 0.74 6.82
N GLU A 50 -9.94 -0.47 7.31
CA GLU A 50 -9.90 -0.80 8.73
C GLU A 50 -8.49 -0.86 9.33
N ALA A 51 -7.44 -0.88 8.50
CA ALA A 51 -6.06 -0.98 8.95
C ALA A 51 -5.39 0.37 9.25
N HIS A 52 -6.13 1.48 9.16
CA HIS A 52 -5.66 2.80 9.54
C HIS A 52 -5.75 3.01 11.07
N PRO A 53 -4.84 3.79 11.67
CA PRO A 53 -4.81 4.03 13.11
C PRO A 53 -5.95 4.90 13.62
N THR A 54 -6.69 5.59 12.74
CA THR A 54 -7.74 6.55 13.13
C THR A 54 -7.21 7.54 14.17
N ILE A 55 -7.83 7.65 15.34
CA ILE A 55 -7.38 8.49 16.46
C ILE A 55 -6.27 7.84 17.30
N TYR A 56 -5.99 6.55 17.14
CA TYR A 56 -5.03 5.76 17.94
C TYR A 56 -3.58 5.88 17.45
N ARG A 57 -3.22 7.05 16.91
CA ARG A 57 -1.81 7.40 16.64
C ARG A 57 -1.25 8.26 17.77
N LYS A 58 0.08 8.28 17.89
CA LYS A 58 0.74 9.27 18.77
C LYS A 58 0.47 10.67 18.23
N GLN A 59 -0.26 11.45 19.01
CA GLN A 59 -0.49 12.86 18.73
C GLN A 59 0.57 13.69 19.45
N TRP A 60 1.10 14.72 18.79
CA TRP A 60 2.05 15.65 19.42
C TRP A 60 1.41 16.43 20.57
N VAL A 61 0.10 16.66 20.50
CA VAL A 61 -0.72 17.29 21.52
C VAL A 61 -1.85 16.32 21.88
N PRO A 62 -2.16 16.09 23.17
CA PRO A 62 -3.29 15.26 23.57
C PRO A 62 -4.60 15.73 22.92
N LEU A 63 -5.44 14.78 22.52
CA LEU A 63 -6.75 15.08 21.96
C LEU A 63 -7.67 15.65 23.05
N LYS A 64 -8.43 16.69 22.69
CA LYS A 64 -9.50 17.21 23.53
C LYS A 64 -10.69 16.24 23.54
N GLU A 65 -11.54 16.32 24.56
CA GLU A 65 -12.73 15.46 24.67
C GLU A 65 -13.65 15.57 23.45
N GLU A 66 -13.78 16.76 22.84
CA GLU A 66 -14.60 16.95 21.64
C GLU A 66 -14.04 16.21 20.43
N GLN A 67 -12.71 16.09 20.33
CA GLN A 67 -12.04 15.37 19.24
C GLN A 67 -12.16 13.85 19.43
N LEU A 68 -12.13 13.38 20.69
CA LEU A 68 -12.39 11.98 21.02
C LEU A 68 -13.86 11.61 20.76
N ALA A 69 -14.79 12.53 21.03
CA ALA A 69 -16.22 12.34 20.75
C ALA A 69 -16.54 12.36 19.25
N ASN A 70 -15.70 13.00 18.42
CA ASN A 70 -15.84 13.02 16.97
C ASN A 70 -14.57 12.54 16.25
N PRO A 71 -14.35 11.22 16.14
CA PRO A 71 -13.16 10.64 15.52
C PRO A 71 -12.94 11.11 14.08
N MET A 72 -14.01 11.38 13.31
CA MET A 72 -13.92 11.84 11.92
C MET A 72 -13.17 13.16 11.76
N SER A 73 -13.14 14.00 12.79
CA SER A 73 -12.47 15.31 12.75
C SER A 73 -10.94 15.23 12.85
N TYR A 74 -10.41 14.11 13.35
CA TYR A 74 -8.99 13.98 13.71
C TYR A 74 -8.41 12.58 13.44
N ALA A 75 -9.16 11.73 12.75
CA ALA A 75 -8.72 10.41 12.33
C ALA A 75 -7.61 10.54 11.29
N ASP A 76 -6.58 9.74 11.47
CA ASP A 76 -5.56 9.50 10.46
C ASP A 76 -6.01 8.34 9.55
N CYS A 77 -6.30 8.69 8.30
CA CYS A 77 -6.71 7.77 7.24
C CYS A 77 -5.63 7.61 6.16
N TYR A 78 -4.39 8.03 6.43
CA TYR A 78 -3.28 7.97 5.48
C TYR A 78 -2.20 6.98 5.93
N HIS A 79 -1.92 6.93 7.23
CA HIS A 79 -0.94 6.00 7.79
C HIS A 79 -1.55 4.65 8.13
N TRP A 80 -0.71 3.67 8.38
CA TRP A 80 -1.12 2.29 8.68
C TRP A 80 -0.72 1.90 10.10
N CYS A 81 -1.55 1.11 10.76
CA CYS A 81 -1.12 0.38 11.96
C CYS A 81 -0.02 -0.64 11.63
N LEU A 82 0.82 -0.92 12.62
CA LEU A 82 1.78 -2.02 12.59
C LEU A 82 1.52 -2.95 13.80
N PRO A 83 1.46 -4.28 13.61
CA PRO A 83 1.49 -4.98 12.32
C PRO A 83 0.25 -4.68 11.45
N GLY A 84 0.38 -4.72 10.13
CA GLY A 84 -0.70 -4.31 9.22
C GLY A 84 -0.39 -4.38 7.71
N VAL A 85 -1.03 -3.50 6.94
CA VAL A 85 -0.96 -3.47 5.47
C VAL A 85 0.48 -3.36 4.92
N PRO A 86 1.38 -2.54 5.51
CA PRO A 86 2.77 -2.48 5.06
C PRO A 86 3.53 -3.81 5.16
N ASP A 87 3.14 -4.71 6.06
CA ASP A 87 3.79 -6.02 6.17
C ASP A 87 3.52 -6.86 4.91
N VAL A 88 2.30 -6.80 4.36
CA VAL A 88 1.94 -7.47 3.09
C VAL A 88 2.70 -6.86 1.91
N TRP A 89 2.92 -5.54 1.90
CA TRP A 89 3.75 -4.90 0.88
C TRP A 89 5.19 -5.43 0.93
N ASN A 90 5.72 -5.59 2.13
CA ASN A 90 7.04 -6.17 2.34
C ASN A 90 7.09 -7.64 1.92
N GLU A 91 6.08 -8.46 2.23
CA GLU A 91 5.99 -9.84 1.77
C GLU A 91 6.01 -9.95 0.24
N LEU A 92 5.26 -9.10 -0.47
CA LEU A 92 5.27 -9.06 -1.93
C LEU A 92 6.63 -8.61 -2.49
N LEU A 93 7.29 -7.65 -1.83
CA LEU A 93 8.65 -7.22 -2.17
C LEU A 93 9.66 -8.35 -1.96
N TYR A 94 9.61 -9.05 -0.82
CA TYR A 94 10.47 -10.20 -0.54
C TYR A 94 10.25 -11.31 -1.55
N ALA A 95 8.99 -11.64 -1.86
CA ALA A 95 8.67 -12.59 -2.92
C ALA A 95 9.30 -12.17 -4.25
N HIS A 96 9.27 -10.88 -4.60
CA HIS A 96 9.90 -10.38 -5.82
C HIS A 96 11.43 -10.53 -5.82
N ILE A 97 12.09 -10.17 -4.72
CA ILE A 97 13.54 -10.23 -4.57
C ILE A 97 14.02 -11.69 -4.61
N PHE A 98 13.41 -12.56 -3.80
CA PHE A 98 13.85 -13.94 -3.64
C PHE A 98 13.36 -14.88 -4.74
N LYS A 99 12.27 -14.57 -5.45
CA LYS A 99 11.87 -15.34 -6.65
C LYS A 99 12.96 -15.33 -7.73
N ASN A 100 13.77 -14.29 -7.84
CA ASN A 100 14.90 -14.23 -8.77
C ASN A 100 16.18 -14.89 -8.20
N TRP A 101 16.14 -15.32 -6.94
CA TRP A 101 17.27 -15.95 -6.24
C TRP A 101 17.17 -17.49 -6.27
N VAL A 102 15.96 -18.04 -6.21
CA VAL A 102 15.71 -19.50 -6.23
C VAL A 102 16.11 -20.22 -7.53
N PRO A 103 16.02 -19.63 -8.75
CA PRO A 103 16.48 -20.31 -9.97
C PRO A 103 17.98 -20.64 -9.99
N LYS A 104 18.81 -20.01 -9.15
CA LYS A 104 20.26 -20.24 -9.11
C LYS A 104 20.72 -21.30 -8.10
N LEU A 105 19.83 -21.76 -7.22
CA LEU A 105 20.16 -22.77 -6.22
C LEU A 105 19.93 -24.20 -6.71
N GLU A 106 19.12 -24.40 -7.75
CA GLU A 106 18.91 -25.71 -8.39
C GLU A 106 19.86 -25.98 -9.58
N GLU A 107 20.65 -25.00 -10.03
CA GLU A 107 21.70 -25.21 -11.05
C GLU A 107 23.06 -25.66 -10.47
N ASN A 108 23.17 -25.81 -9.14
CA ASN A 108 24.41 -26.22 -8.46
C ASN A 108 24.22 -27.38 -7.46
N VAL A 109 23.20 -28.21 -7.67
CA VAL A 109 23.05 -29.54 -7.02
C VAL A 109 22.94 -30.61 -8.10
#